data_AF-A0A1V5N838-F1
#
_entry.id   AF-A0A1V5N838-F1
#
_cell.length_a   1.000
_cell.length_b   1.000
_cell.length_c   1.000
_cell.angle_alpha   90.00
_cell.angle_beta   90.00
_cell.angle_gamma   90.00
#
_symmetry.space_group_name_H-M   'P 1'
#
loop_
_entity.id
_entity.type
_entity.pdbx_description
1 polymer ?
#
loop_
_entity_poly.entity_id
_entity_poly.type
_entity_poly.pdbx_seq_one_letter_code
_entity_poly.pdbx_strand_id
1 'polypeptide(L)'
;MADARINLRASEQKLHALGFSQEYLDQLSNYPDELFIVYEIIAPIDGTIIEKHITTGEVLKEDSEPYVIADTNDVWVNINIHLKDLSKIKQGQKAIIKTDHSEGMGIVSYVSRVVDGNTRTALGRIILPNKSGIWRPGSFAAATIFLEDAQYDVVAAKDSIVTMEGKSFVFVPEDGGYKAVEIQTGRVNGEYAEITAGLEQGQTYVAKGAFTLKSEMTKSTGDPCGGH
;
A
#
# COMPACT_ATOMS: atom_id res chain seq x y z
N MET A 1 36.41 8.50 53.13
CA MET A 1 35.53 7.45 52.55
C MET A 1 34.32 8.03 51.82
N ALA A 2 33.67 9.09 52.32
CA ALA A 2 32.54 9.73 51.63
C ALA A 2 32.96 10.40 50.31
N ASP A 3 34.06 11.17 50.31
CA ASP A 3 34.52 11.94 49.14
C ASP A 3 34.93 11.06 47.95
N ALA A 4 35.57 9.91 48.22
CA ALA A 4 35.95 8.95 47.18
C ALA A 4 34.73 8.36 46.45
N ARG A 5 33.63 8.10 47.19
CA ARG A 5 32.37 7.60 46.61
C ARG A 5 31.63 8.66 45.81
N ILE A 6 31.73 9.93 46.22
CA ILE A 6 31.14 11.06 45.52
C ILE A 6 31.87 11.27 44.18
N ASN A 7 33.20 11.25 44.18
CA ASN A 7 34.00 11.39 42.97
C ASN A 7 33.79 10.23 41.99
N LEU A 8 33.68 8.99 42.48
CA LEU A 8 33.40 7.83 41.64
C LEU A 8 32.06 7.99 40.91
N ARG A 9 30.99 8.31 41.64
CA ARG A 9 29.67 8.54 41.06
C ARG A 9 29.64 9.70 40.07
N ALA A 10 30.36 10.79 40.36
CA ALA A 10 30.43 11.93 39.46
C ALA A 10 31.14 11.57 38.14
N SER A 11 32.18 10.72 38.19
CA SER A 11 32.88 10.23 37.01
C SER A 11 32.02 9.23 36.21
N GLU A 12 31.31 8.31 36.87
CA GLU A 12 30.36 7.40 36.22
C GLU A 12 29.26 8.16 35.47
N GLN A 13 28.67 9.18 36.11
CA GLN A 13 27.65 10.02 35.48
C GLN A 13 28.17 10.77 34.26
N LYS A 14 29.43 11.24 34.29
CA LYS A 14 30.06 11.87 33.13
C LYS A 14 30.24 10.88 31.98
N LEU A 15 30.65 9.65 32.27
CA LEU A 15 30.80 8.62 31.24
C LEU A 15 29.45 8.22 30.64
N HIS A 16 28.40 8.11 31.45
CA HIS A 16 27.04 7.91 30.91
C HIS A 16 26.57 9.07 30.04
N ALA A 17 26.88 10.32 30.41
CA ALA A 17 26.55 11.49 29.59
C ALA A 17 27.29 11.50 28.24
N LEU A 18 28.43 10.81 28.15
CA LEU A 18 29.19 10.60 26.91
C LEU A 18 28.71 9.38 26.10
N GLY A 19 27.69 8.66 26.56
CA GLY A 19 27.07 7.55 25.82
C GLY A 19 27.59 6.15 26.16
N PHE A 20 28.47 6.01 27.17
CA PHE A 20 28.94 4.69 27.60
C PHE A 20 27.84 3.92 28.35
N SER A 21 27.61 2.66 27.95
CA SER A 21 26.63 1.78 28.59
C SER A 21 27.13 1.28 29.95
N GLN A 22 26.21 0.90 30.83
CA GLN A 22 26.55 0.30 32.13
C GLN A 22 27.41 -0.97 31.98
N GLU A 23 27.11 -1.78 30.97
CA GLU A 23 27.87 -3.00 30.65
C GLU A 23 29.33 -2.70 30.28
N TYR A 24 29.58 -1.60 29.56
CA TYR A 24 30.93 -1.15 29.25
C TYR A 24 31.68 -0.67 30.49
N LEU A 25 31.00 0.07 31.39
CA LEU A 25 31.59 0.56 32.65
C LEU A 25 31.94 -0.57 33.63
N ASP A 26 31.13 -1.62 33.66
CA ASP A 26 31.38 -2.79 34.52
C ASP A 26 32.59 -3.61 34.01
N GLN A 27 32.79 -3.67 32.70
CA GLN A 27 33.95 -4.32 32.09
C GLN A 27 35.24 -3.49 32.18
N LEU A 28 35.12 -2.17 32.36
CA LEU A 28 36.23 -1.21 32.50
C LEU A 28 37.19 -1.57 33.64
N SER A 29 36.69 -2.20 34.71
CA SER A 29 37.51 -2.67 35.84
C SER A 29 38.44 -3.83 35.48
N ASN A 30 38.17 -4.53 34.39
CA ASN A 30 38.95 -5.68 33.91
C ASN A 30 39.90 -5.33 32.75
N TYR A 31 39.83 -4.12 32.20
CA TYR A 31 40.69 -3.69 31.11
C TYR A 31 42.02 -3.11 31.65
N PRO A 32 43.18 -3.46 31.06
CA PRO A 32 44.43 -2.77 31.35
C PRO A 32 44.36 -1.30 30.90
N ASP A 33 45.04 -0.42 31.64
CA ASP A 33 44.95 1.06 31.51
C ASP A 33 45.23 1.62 30.10
N GLU A 34 45.82 0.81 29.21
CA GLU A 34 46.22 1.19 27.85
C GLU A 34 45.06 1.21 26.83
N LEU A 35 43.87 0.68 27.16
CA LEU A 35 42.73 0.61 26.24
C LEU A 35 41.77 1.81 26.30
N PHE A 36 42.01 2.79 27.17
CA PHE A 36 41.15 3.99 27.32
C PHE A 36 41.22 5.00 26.16
N ILE A 37 42.01 4.71 25.12
CA ILE A 37 42.20 5.53 23.92
C ILE A 37 41.41 5.05 22.70
N VAL A 38 40.73 3.90 22.80
CA VAL A 38 39.93 3.34 21.70
C VAL A 38 38.45 3.49 22.02
N TYR A 39 37.74 4.26 21.19
CA TYR A 39 36.29 4.41 21.28
C TYR A 39 35.61 3.67 20.13
N GLU A 40 34.76 2.70 20.45
CA GLU A 40 33.95 1.97 19.47
C GLU A 40 32.62 2.68 19.27
N ILE A 41 32.33 3.08 18.03
CA ILE A 41 31.04 3.68 17.68
C ILE A 41 30.11 2.55 17.25
N ILE A 42 29.11 2.27 18.07
CA ILE A 42 28.07 1.28 17.79
C ILE A 42 26.85 1.93 17.13
N ALA A 43 26.14 1.15 16.30
CA ALA A 43 24.88 1.59 15.71
C ALA A 43 23.78 1.68 16.80
N PRO A 44 23.04 2.80 16.91
CA PRO A 44 21.97 2.93 17.89
C PRO A 44 20.70 2.15 17.52
N ILE A 45 20.58 1.73 16.25
CA ILE A 45 19.42 1.01 15.72
C ILE A 45 19.88 -0.12 14.80
N ASP A 46 19.07 -1.19 14.75
CA ASP A 46 19.17 -2.18 13.68
C ASP A 46 18.72 -1.54 12.36
N GLY A 47 19.49 -1.73 11.30
CA GLY A 47 19.19 -1.13 10.00
C GLY A 47 20.24 -1.43 8.94
N THR A 48 20.06 -0.83 7.77
CA THR A 48 21.03 -0.90 6.68
C THR A 48 21.82 0.41 6.62
N ILE A 49 23.14 0.32 6.46
CA ILE A 49 23.99 1.49 6.19
C ILE A 49 23.64 2.00 4.79
N ILE A 50 23.04 3.18 4.73
CA ILE A 50 22.69 3.84 3.47
C ILE A 50 23.84 4.71 2.95
N GLU A 51 24.63 5.29 3.84
CA GLU A 51 25.79 6.11 3.50
C GLU A 51 26.95 5.82 4.45
N LYS A 52 28.17 5.82 3.90
CA LYS A 52 29.43 5.70 4.64
C LYS A 52 30.35 6.82 4.19
N HIS A 53 30.64 7.76 5.09
CA HIS A 53 31.47 8.92 4.80
C HIS A 53 32.90 8.81 5.33
N ILE A 54 33.18 7.85 6.22
CA ILE A 54 34.50 7.70 6.83
C ILE A 54 35.37 6.65 6.13
N THR A 55 36.66 6.96 5.96
CA THR A 55 37.69 6.03 5.47
C THR A 55 38.71 5.70 6.56
N THR A 56 39.31 4.52 6.51
CA THR A 56 40.35 4.10 7.47
C THR A 56 41.52 5.08 7.47
N GLY A 57 41.88 5.61 8.65
CA GLY A 57 42.97 6.58 8.82
C GLY A 57 42.54 8.04 8.79
N GLU A 58 41.25 8.32 8.59
CA GLU A 58 40.68 9.66 8.62
C GLU A 58 40.37 10.10 10.07
N VAL A 59 40.59 11.39 10.35
CA VAL A 59 40.27 11.98 11.66
C VAL A 59 38.81 12.38 11.67
N LEU A 60 38.01 11.75 12.54
CA LEU A 60 36.61 12.10 12.77
C LEU A 60 36.53 13.47 13.47
N LYS A 61 35.70 14.37 12.93
CA LYS A 61 35.40 15.67 13.55
C LYS A 61 34.05 15.58 14.29
N GLU A 62 33.82 16.45 15.26
CA GLU A 62 32.55 16.46 16.02
C GLU A 62 31.31 16.61 15.12
N ASP A 63 31.42 17.34 14.00
CA ASP A 63 30.32 17.55 13.03
C ASP A 63 30.28 16.52 11.89
N SER A 64 31.04 15.42 11.97
CA SER A 64 31.05 14.41 10.90
C SER A 64 30.03 13.30 11.15
N GLU A 65 29.33 12.92 10.08
CA GLU A 65 28.35 11.84 10.05
C GLU A 65 28.99 10.61 9.39
N PRO A 66 29.72 9.74 10.14
CA PRO A 66 30.53 8.69 9.56
C PRO A 66 29.68 7.62 8.86
N TYR A 67 28.48 7.36 9.39
CA TYR A 67 27.53 6.38 8.89
C TYR A 67 26.12 6.95 9.01
N VAL A 68 25.32 6.72 7.97
CA VAL A 68 23.87 6.94 8.02
C VAL A 68 23.20 5.58 7.97
N ILE A 69 22.41 5.27 8.99
CA ILE A 69 21.72 3.98 9.14
C ILE A 69 20.22 4.25 9.04
N ALA A 70 19.54 3.47 8.20
CA ALA A 70 18.09 3.54 8.08
C ALA A 70 17.48 2.15 8.33
N ASP A 71 16.42 2.11 9.12
CA ASP A 71 15.55 0.93 9.17
C ASP A 71 14.70 0.90 7.90
N THR A 72 14.95 -0.10 7.06
CA THR A 72 14.25 -0.34 5.79
C THR A 72 13.28 -1.52 5.88
N ASN A 73 13.00 -2.03 7.08
CA ASN A 73 12.04 -3.13 7.28
C ASN A 73 10.63 -2.76 6.86
N ASP A 74 10.25 -1.49 7.01
CA ASP A 74 9.00 -0.94 6.51
C ASP A 74 9.32 0.27 5.63
N VAL A 75 8.81 0.26 4.40
CA VAL A 75 8.95 1.39 3.48
C VAL A 75 7.64 2.15 3.39
N TRP A 76 7.74 3.45 3.19
CA TRP A 76 6.58 4.32 3.01
C TRP A 76 6.41 4.65 1.54
N VAL A 77 5.21 4.40 1.04
CA VAL A 77 4.79 4.85 -0.29
C VAL A 77 3.94 6.11 -0.10
N ASN A 78 4.49 7.23 -0.55
CA ASN A 78 3.79 8.51 -0.55
C ASN A 78 2.97 8.63 -1.85
N ILE A 79 1.68 8.90 -1.71
CA ILE A 79 0.74 9.05 -2.83
C ILE A 79 0.09 10.42 -2.79
N ASN A 80 -0.15 10.98 -3.97
CA ASN A 80 -0.89 12.24 -4.11
C ASN A 80 -2.35 11.92 -4.41
N ILE A 81 -3.23 12.23 -3.46
CA ILE A 81 -4.67 11.97 -3.55
C ILE A 81 -5.37 13.23 -4.02
N HIS A 82 -6.12 13.17 -5.11
CA HIS A 82 -6.92 14.31 -5.56
C HIS A 82 -8.06 14.64 -4.59
N LEU A 83 -8.36 15.92 -4.43
CA LEU A 83 -9.42 16.40 -3.54
C LEU A 83 -10.79 15.72 -3.76
N LYS A 84 -11.13 15.39 -5.02
CA LYS A 84 -12.39 14.71 -5.40
C LYS A 84 -12.53 13.29 -4.84
N ASP A 85 -11.41 12.61 -4.60
CA ASP A 85 -11.36 11.22 -4.13
C ASP A 85 -10.96 11.11 -2.65
N LEU A 86 -10.55 12.23 -2.05
CA LEU A 86 -10.13 12.31 -0.65
C LEU A 86 -11.22 11.85 0.33
N SER A 87 -12.51 12.04 -0.01
CA SER A 87 -13.63 11.59 0.81
C SER A 87 -13.82 10.07 0.83
N LYS A 88 -13.30 9.37 -0.19
CA LYS A 88 -13.42 7.91 -0.34
C LYS A 88 -12.25 7.18 0.33
N ILE A 89 -11.09 7.83 0.40
CA ILE A 89 -9.87 7.24 0.93
C ILE A 89 -9.78 7.47 2.44
N LYS A 90 -9.64 6.38 3.19
CA LYS A 90 -9.57 6.38 4.66
C LYS A 90 -8.35 5.61 5.14
N GLN A 91 -7.87 5.98 6.32
CA GLN A 91 -6.87 5.20 7.04
C GLN A 91 -7.39 3.78 7.31
N GLY A 92 -6.51 2.79 7.19
CA GLY A 92 -6.83 1.37 7.36
C GLY A 92 -7.21 0.63 6.07
N GLN A 93 -7.45 1.35 4.97
CA GLN A 93 -7.75 0.71 3.69
C GLN A 93 -6.55 -0.08 3.16
N LYS A 94 -6.85 -1.24 2.56
CA LYS A 94 -5.85 -2.06 1.88
C LYS A 94 -5.50 -1.43 0.55
N ALA A 95 -4.22 -1.48 0.18
CA ALA A 95 -3.75 -1.03 -1.10
C ALA A 95 -2.81 -2.07 -1.72
N ILE A 96 -2.90 -2.26 -3.02
CA ILE A 96 -1.90 -2.99 -3.81
C ILE A 96 -0.90 -1.95 -4.32
N ILE A 97 0.37 -2.19 -4.02
CA ILE A 97 1.49 -1.43 -4.55
C ILE A 97 2.13 -2.26 -5.64
N LYS A 98 2.29 -1.66 -6.82
CA LYS A 98 2.92 -2.28 -7.97
C LYS A 98 4.08 -1.42 -8.46
N THR A 99 5.20 -2.08 -8.71
CA THR A 99 6.38 -1.53 -9.38
C THR A 99 6.66 -2.36 -10.63
N ASP A 100 7.65 -1.98 -11.42
CA ASP A 100 8.02 -2.72 -12.63
C ASP A 100 8.52 -4.15 -12.33
N HIS A 101 8.97 -4.42 -11.10
CA HIS A 101 9.60 -5.68 -10.73
C HIS A 101 8.87 -6.45 -9.62
N SER A 102 7.94 -5.81 -8.91
CA SER A 102 7.30 -6.41 -7.74
C SER A 102 5.92 -5.85 -7.46
N GLU A 103 5.09 -6.68 -6.84
CA GLU A 103 3.76 -6.33 -6.35
C GLU A 103 3.66 -6.74 -4.87
N GLY A 104 3.03 -5.89 -4.07
CA GLY A 104 2.85 -6.15 -2.64
C GLY A 104 1.62 -5.48 -2.08
N MET A 105 1.15 -5.99 -0.94
CA MET A 105 0.03 -5.40 -0.22
C MET A 105 0.55 -4.47 0.87
N GLY A 106 -0.01 -3.28 0.92
CA GLY A 106 0.22 -2.28 1.96
C GLY A 106 -1.08 -1.83 2.60
N ILE A 107 -0.95 -1.04 3.66
CA ILE A 107 -2.09 -0.46 4.38
C ILE A 107 -1.91 1.05 4.42
N VAL A 108 -2.99 1.78 4.09
CA VAL A 108 -3.03 3.24 4.22
C VAL A 108 -2.91 3.58 5.71
N SER A 109 -1.76 4.11 6.10
CA SER A 109 -1.46 4.46 7.49
C SER A 109 -1.83 5.92 7.80
N TYR A 110 -1.74 6.80 6.81
CA TYR A 110 -2.03 8.21 7.01
C TYR A 110 -2.60 8.86 5.76
N VAL A 111 -3.54 9.79 5.96
CA VAL A 111 -4.09 10.65 4.92
C VAL A 111 -4.06 12.08 5.46
N SER A 112 -3.33 12.95 4.78
CA SER A 112 -3.21 14.35 5.16
C SER A 112 -4.56 15.05 5.07
N ARG A 113 -4.90 15.82 6.10
CA ARG A 113 -6.04 16.75 6.08
C ARG A 113 -5.70 18.08 5.39
N VAL A 114 -4.40 18.33 5.19
CA VAL A 114 -3.91 19.51 4.48
C VAL A 114 -3.74 19.14 3.01
N VAL A 115 -4.36 19.94 2.15
CA VAL A 115 -4.31 19.82 0.70
C VAL A 115 -3.32 20.85 0.19
N ASP A 116 -2.42 20.45 -0.68
CA ASP A 116 -1.53 21.38 -1.37
C ASP A 116 -2.36 22.25 -2.33
N GLY A 117 -2.31 23.57 -2.14
CA GLY A 117 -3.10 24.52 -2.92
C GLY A 117 -2.70 24.61 -4.40
N ASN A 118 -1.47 24.24 -4.74
CA ASN A 118 -0.96 24.28 -6.12
C ASN A 118 -1.45 23.07 -6.91
N THR A 119 -1.32 21.87 -6.34
CA THR A 119 -1.67 20.60 -7.04
C THR A 119 -3.09 20.14 -6.76
N ARG A 120 -3.76 20.72 -5.74
CA ARG A 120 -5.06 20.29 -5.22
C ARG A 120 -5.06 18.80 -4.81
N THR A 121 -3.93 18.35 -4.28
CA THR A 121 -3.75 16.97 -3.79
C THR A 121 -3.42 16.95 -2.31
N ALA A 122 -3.90 15.92 -1.60
CA ALA A 122 -3.48 15.61 -0.25
C ALA A 122 -2.42 14.49 -0.28
N LEU A 123 -1.49 14.53 0.65
CA LEU A 123 -0.50 13.47 0.84
C LEU A 123 -1.14 12.27 1.55
N GLY A 124 -1.15 11.10 0.92
CA GLY A 124 -1.42 9.81 1.57
C GLY A 124 -0.14 9.03 1.79
N ARG A 125 -0.06 8.25 2.87
CA ARG A 125 1.05 7.37 3.18
C ARG A 125 0.57 5.95 3.36
N ILE A 126 1.17 5.04 2.61
CA ILE A 126 0.95 3.60 2.70
C ILE A 126 2.19 2.96 3.31
N ILE A 127 2.00 2.14 4.33
CA ILE A 127 3.07 1.32 4.91
C ILE A 127 3.11 0.00 4.16
N LEU A 128 4.31 -0.35 3.70
CA LEU A 128 4.59 -1.56 2.95
C LEU A 128 5.73 -2.33 3.63
N PRO A 129 5.48 -3.56 4.11
CA PRO A 129 6.52 -4.39 4.69
C PRO A 129 7.59 -4.74 3.64
N ASN A 130 8.86 -4.58 4.01
CA ASN A 130 10.03 -4.77 3.15
C ASN A 130 11.09 -5.69 3.79
N LYS A 131 10.64 -6.76 4.45
CA LYS A 131 11.55 -7.75 5.09
C LYS A 131 12.54 -8.40 4.11
N SER A 132 12.20 -8.46 2.83
CA SER A 132 13.05 -9.02 1.78
C SER A 132 13.96 -8.00 1.10
N GLY A 133 13.88 -6.71 1.45
CA GLY A 133 14.66 -5.63 0.84
C GLY A 133 14.36 -5.39 -0.64
N ILE A 134 13.24 -5.92 -1.16
CA ILE A 134 12.84 -5.79 -2.57
C ILE A 134 12.45 -4.34 -2.88
N TRP A 135 11.83 -3.64 -1.94
CA TRP A 135 11.38 -2.28 -2.11
C TRP A 135 12.53 -1.31 -1.88
N ARG A 136 12.84 -0.52 -2.90
CA ARG A 136 13.92 0.48 -2.86
C ARG A 136 13.35 1.89 -2.68
N PRO A 137 13.69 2.60 -1.59
CA PRO A 137 13.34 4.00 -1.43
C PRO A 137 13.75 4.84 -2.65
N GLY A 138 12.94 5.83 -3.01
CA GLY A 138 13.17 6.68 -4.19
C GLY A 138 12.65 6.12 -5.52
N SER A 139 12.17 4.87 -5.56
CA SER A 139 11.56 4.30 -6.77
C SER A 139 10.13 4.78 -6.98
N PHE A 140 9.69 4.84 -8.23
CA PHE A 140 8.28 5.07 -8.55
C PHE A 140 7.46 3.80 -8.33
N ALA A 141 6.27 3.95 -7.77
CA ALA A 141 5.33 2.86 -7.56
C ALA A 141 3.89 3.33 -7.85
N ALA A 142 3.08 2.45 -8.40
CA ALA A 142 1.64 2.65 -8.58
C ALA A 142 0.90 2.04 -7.39
N ALA A 143 -0.05 2.78 -6.82
CA ALA A 143 -0.88 2.31 -5.72
C ALA A 143 -2.35 2.19 -6.16
N THR A 144 -2.95 1.02 -5.96
CA THR A 144 -4.37 0.76 -6.14
C THR A 144 -5.00 0.56 -4.78
N ILE A 145 -5.76 1.54 -4.30
CA ILE A 145 -6.43 1.50 -2.99
C ILE A 145 -7.81 0.88 -3.16
N PHE A 146 -8.12 -0.12 -2.34
CA PHE A 146 -9.45 -0.66 -2.25
C PHE A 146 -10.31 0.26 -1.39
N LEU A 147 -11.36 0.80 -2.01
CA LEU A 147 -12.42 1.48 -1.27
C LEU A 147 -13.23 0.39 -0.57
N GLU A 148 -13.55 0.58 0.71
CA GLU A 148 -14.42 -0.36 1.43
C GLU A 148 -15.73 -0.54 0.66
N ASP A 149 -16.05 -1.80 0.41
CA ASP A 149 -17.21 -2.26 -0.34
C ASP A 149 -18.47 -1.50 0.11
N ALA A 150 -19.09 -0.81 -0.84
CA ALA A 150 -20.54 -0.73 -0.75
C ALA A 150 -21.00 -2.18 -0.93
N GLN A 151 -21.58 -2.76 0.13
CA GLN A 151 -22.23 -4.05 0.01
C GLN A 151 -23.36 -3.87 -1.00
N TYR A 152 -23.17 -4.44 -2.17
CA TYR A 152 -24.14 -4.43 -3.24
C TYR A 152 -24.91 -5.74 -3.16
N ASP A 153 -26.24 -5.66 -3.06
CA ASP A 153 -27.10 -6.85 -2.94
C ASP A 153 -26.99 -7.75 -4.17
N VAL A 154 -26.82 -7.14 -5.35
CA VAL A 154 -26.69 -7.83 -6.64
C VAL A 154 -25.63 -7.15 -7.50
N VAL A 155 -24.66 -7.93 -7.99
CA VAL A 155 -23.63 -7.47 -8.93
C VAL A 155 -23.61 -8.36 -10.17
N ALA A 156 -23.45 -7.73 -11.33
CA ALA A 156 -23.25 -8.44 -12.58
C ALA A 156 -21.90 -8.06 -13.21
N ALA A 157 -21.24 -9.04 -13.84
CA ALA A 157 -20.05 -8.78 -14.63
C ALA A 157 -20.39 -7.81 -15.76
N LYS A 158 -19.55 -6.80 -15.98
CA LYS A 158 -19.81 -5.76 -17.00
C LYS A 158 -20.03 -6.36 -18.40
N ASP A 159 -19.33 -7.44 -18.72
CA ASP A 159 -19.41 -8.16 -20.00
C ASP A 159 -20.77 -8.85 -20.24
N SER A 160 -21.55 -9.06 -19.18
CA SER A 160 -22.90 -9.67 -19.27
C SER A 160 -23.99 -8.66 -19.59
N ILE A 161 -23.71 -7.36 -19.42
CA ILE A 161 -24.70 -6.30 -19.58
C ILE A 161 -24.74 -5.86 -21.04
N VAL A 162 -25.89 -6.04 -21.68
CA VAL A 162 -26.11 -5.64 -23.07
C VAL A 162 -26.97 -4.38 -23.10
N THR A 163 -26.43 -3.30 -23.64
CA THR A 163 -27.18 -2.06 -23.85
C THR A 163 -27.88 -2.09 -25.21
N MET A 164 -29.20 -1.94 -25.23
CA MET A 164 -30.03 -1.80 -26.43
C MET A 164 -30.97 -0.61 -26.26
N GLU A 165 -31.00 0.30 -27.25
CA GLU A 165 -31.89 1.49 -27.24
C GLU A 165 -31.80 2.34 -25.96
N GLY A 166 -30.62 2.41 -25.33
CA GLY A 166 -30.40 3.17 -24.09
C GLY A 166 -30.83 2.46 -22.80
N LYS A 167 -31.34 1.23 -22.89
CA LYS A 167 -31.69 0.38 -21.75
C LYS A 167 -30.68 -0.75 -21.59
N SER A 168 -30.42 -1.16 -20.36
CA SER A 168 -29.50 -2.26 -20.03
C SER A 168 -30.28 -3.56 -19.82
N PHE A 169 -29.79 -4.65 -20.40
CA PHE A 169 -30.40 -5.97 -20.30
C PHE A 169 -29.36 -7.00 -19.88
N VAL A 170 -29.81 -8.02 -19.14
CA VAL A 170 -29.04 -9.23 -18.81
C VAL A 170 -29.83 -10.44 -19.26
N PHE A 171 -29.13 -11.46 -19.76
CA PHE A 171 -29.76 -12.71 -20.19
C PHE A 171 -29.78 -13.73 -19.04
N VAL A 172 -30.99 -14.19 -18.72
CA VAL A 172 -31.25 -15.23 -17.71
C VAL A 172 -31.66 -16.52 -18.44
N PRO A 173 -31.07 -17.68 -18.09
CA PRO A 173 -31.49 -18.96 -18.65
C PRO A 173 -32.90 -19.33 -18.17
N GLU A 174 -33.78 -19.69 -19.09
CA GLU A 174 -35.15 -20.19 -18.84
C GLU A 174 -35.35 -21.48 -19.66
N ASP A 175 -36.34 -22.31 -19.32
CA ASP A 175 -36.53 -23.62 -19.97
C ASP A 175 -36.62 -23.50 -21.51
N GLY A 176 -35.55 -23.96 -22.18
CA GLY A 176 -35.43 -23.96 -23.64
C GLY A 176 -34.86 -22.68 -24.28
N GLY A 177 -34.36 -21.70 -23.51
CA GLY A 177 -33.78 -20.49 -24.10
C GLY A 177 -33.19 -19.48 -23.12
N TYR A 178 -33.05 -18.24 -23.60
CA TYR A 178 -32.57 -17.12 -22.81
C TYR A 178 -33.57 -15.98 -22.85
N LYS A 179 -33.93 -15.48 -21.68
CA LYS A 179 -34.81 -14.31 -21.54
C LYS A 179 -33.98 -13.07 -21.29
N ALA A 180 -34.19 -12.02 -22.10
CA ALA A 180 -33.63 -10.71 -21.85
C ALA A 180 -34.44 -10.03 -20.72
N VAL A 181 -33.79 -9.76 -19.60
CA VAL A 181 -34.37 -9.06 -18.46
C VAL A 181 -33.80 -7.65 -18.42
N GLU A 182 -34.69 -6.65 -18.42
CA GLU A 182 -34.30 -5.24 -18.28
C GLU A 182 -33.76 -5.02 -16.86
N ILE A 183 -32.56 -4.44 -16.75
CA ILE A 183 -31.92 -4.13 -15.48
C ILE A 183 -31.64 -2.64 -15.37
N GLN A 184 -31.66 -2.13 -14.14
CA GLN A 184 -31.13 -0.82 -13.81
C GLN A 184 -29.76 -0.99 -13.15
N THR A 185 -28.77 -0.28 -13.69
CA THR A 185 -27.40 -0.31 -13.17
C THR A 185 -27.14 0.89 -12.27
N GLY A 186 -26.44 0.64 -11.17
CA GLY A 186 -25.99 1.63 -10.21
C GLY A 186 -24.52 1.98 -10.42
N ARG A 187 -23.73 1.82 -9.36
CA ARG A 187 -22.28 2.04 -9.41
C ARG A 187 -21.59 0.95 -10.21
N VAL A 188 -20.62 1.35 -11.02
CA VAL A 188 -19.82 0.44 -11.83
C VAL A 188 -18.37 0.54 -11.36
N ASN A 189 -17.75 -0.60 -11.09
CA ASN A 189 -16.31 -0.71 -10.80
C ASN A 189 -15.58 -1.28 -12.04
N GLY A 190 -14.29 -1.63 -11.90
CA GLY A 190 -13.47 -2.07 -13.02
C GLY A 190 -13.96 -3.35 -13.71
N GLU A 191 -14.68 -4.22 -13.01
CA GLU A 191 -15.03 -5.58 -13.47
C GLU A 191 -16.54 -5.87 -13.36
N TYR A 192 -17.22 -5.23 -12.40
CA TYR A 192 -18.60 -5.47 -12.02
C TYR A 192 -19.43 -4.18 -12.02
N ALA A 193 -20.72 -4.32 -12.30
CA ALA A 193 -21.72 -3.28 -12.13
C ALA A 193 -22.74 -3.73 -11.07
N GLU A 194 -23.07 -2.82 -10.17
CA GLU A 194 -24.19 -2.93 -9.24
C GLU A 194 -25.50 -2.94 -10.04
N ILE A 195 -26.40 -3.88 -9.72
CA ILE A 195 -27.77 -3.90 -10.23
C ILE A 195 -28.69 -3.40 -9.11
N THR A 196 -29.39 -2.29 -9.37
CA THR A 196 -30.33 -1.69 -8.42
C THR A 196 -31.76 -2.20 -8.61
N ALA A 197 -32.10 -2.69 -9.82
CA ALA A 197 -33.40 -3.29 -10.10
C ALA A 197 -33.31 -4.26 -11.30
N GLY A 198 -34.21 -5.24 -11.32
CA GLY A 198 -34.40 -6.16 -12.45
C GLY A 198 -33.78 -7.55 -12.28
N LEU A 199 -32.89 -7.75 -11.30
CA LEU A 199 -32.32 -9.05 -10.97
C LEU A 199 -32.42 -9.29 -9.47
N GLU A 200 -32.85 -10.50 -9.08
CA GLU A 200 -32.96 -10.88 -7.67
C GLU A 200 -31.67 -11.57 -7.16
N GLN A 201 -31.44 -11.48 -5.85
CA GLN A 201 -30.30 -12.13 -5.21
C GLN A 201 -30.38 -13.65 -5.39
N GLY A 202 -29.31 -14.25 -5.92
CA GLY A 202 -29.23 -15.69 -6.20
C GLY A 202 -29.75 -16.11 -7.58
N GLN A 203 -30.25 -15.17 -8.39
CA GLN A 203 -30.66 -15.45 -9.76
C GLN A 203 -29.44 -15.71 -10.66
N THR A 204 -29.49 -16.78 -11.45
CA THR A 204 -28.39 -17.16 -12.36
C THR A 204 -28.46 -16.30 -13.62
N TYR A 205 -27.31 -15.79 -14.09
CA TYR A 205 -27.23 -15.01 -15.33
C TYR A 205 -26.03 -15.44 -16.18
N VAL A 206 -26.08 -15.11 -17.47
CA VAL A 206 -24.99 -15.44 -18.41
C VAL A 206 -23.83 -14.44 -18.26
N ALA A 207 -22.77 -14.84 -17.57
CA ALA A 207 -21.62 -13.96 -17.27
C ALA A 207 -20.68 -13.71 -18.48
N LYS A 208 -20.56 -14.65 -19.42
CA LYS A 208 -19.68 -14.55 -20.60
C LYS A 208 -20.42 -15.03 -21.85
N GLY A 209 -20.35 -14.26 -22.94
CA GLY A 209 -20.95 -14.64 -24.24
C GLY A 209 -22.33 -14.01 -24.53
N ALA A 210 -22.79 -13.03 -23.73
CA ALA A 210 -24.03 -12.30 -23.98
C ALA A 210 -24.08 -11.62 -25.38
N PHE A 211 -22.91 -11.25 -25.92
CA PHE A 211 -22.79 -10.71 -27.27
C PHE A 211 -23.06 -11.75 -28.38
N THR A 212 -22.69 -13.01 -28.17
CA THR A 212 -23.00 -14.12 -29.09
C THR A 212 -24.49 -14.39 -29.12
N LEU A 213 -25.16 -14.35 -27.96
CA LEU A 213 -26.62 -14.49 -27.85
C LEU A 213 -27.38 -13.36 -28.55
N LYS A 214 -26.87 -12.12 -28.46
CA LYS A 214 -27.40 -11.00 -29.26
C LYS A 214 -27.35 -11.30 -30.77
N SER A 215 -26.28 -11.96 -31.21
CA SER A 215 -26.06 -12.31 -32.61
C SER A 215 -27.05 -13.37 -33.11
N GLU A 216 -27.46 -14.29 -32.23
CA GLU A 216 -28.46 -15.33 -32.52
C GLU A 216 -29.90 -14.79 -32.49
N MET A 217 -30.25 -13.90 -31.55
CA MET A 217 -31.58 -13.28 -31.50
C MET A 217 -31.84 -12.30 -32.67
N THR A 218 -30.83 -11.54 -33.12
CA THR A 218 -30.99 -10.70 -34.32
C THR A 218 -31.17 -11.55 -35.58
N LYS A 219 -30.60 -12.76 -35.63
CA LYS A 219 -30.83 -13.70 -36.75
C LYS A 219 -32.20 -14.37 -36.70
N SER A 220 -32.77 -14.65 -35.52
CA SER A 220 -34.11 -15.26 -35.45
C SER A 220 -35.26 -14.30 -35.75
N THR A 221 -34.99 -13.00 -35.86
CA THR A 221 -36.00 -11.98 -36.17
C THR A 221 -35.92 -11.52 -37.64
N GLY A 222 -34.97 -12.05 -38.42
CA GLY A 222 -34.83 -11.79 -39.86
C GLY A 222 -35.23 -12.99 -40.71
N ASP A 223 -36.37 -12.85 -41.39
CA ASP A 223 -36.90 -13.63 -42.52
C ASP A 223 -37.53 -15.01 -42.28
N PRO A 224 -38.88 -15.05 -42.28
CA PRO A 224 -39.64 -16.08 -42.97
C PRO A 224 -40.24 -15.48 -44.25
N CYS A 225 -39.69 -15.78 -45.44
CA CYS A 225 -40.44 -16.07 -46.67
C CYS A 225 -39.56 -16.19 -47.93
N GLY A 226 -39.82 -17.26 -48.70
CA GLY A 226 -39.39 -17.49 -50.09
C GLY A 226 -38.42 -18.66 -50.22
N GLY A 227 -38.80 -19.91 -50.51
CA GLY A 227 -39.99 -20.42 -51.18
C GLY A 227 -39.71 -20.68 -52.67
N HIS A 228 -39.23 -21.89 -52.97
CA HIS A 228 -39.17 -22.65 -54.25
C HIS A 228 -38.74 -21.92 -55.54
#